data_AF-A0A9W6RPR2-F1
#
_entry.id   AF-A0A9W6RPR2-F1
#
_cell.length_a   1.000
_cell.length_b   1.000
_cell.length_c   1.000
_cell.angle_alpha   90.00
_cell.angle_beta   90.00
_cell.angle_gamma   90.00
#
_symmetry.space_group_name_H-M   'P 1'
#
loop_
_entity.id
_entity.type
_entity.pdbx_description
1 polymer ?
#
loop_
_entity_poly.entity_id
_entity_poly.type
_entity_poly.pdbx_seq_one_letter_code
_entity_poly.pdbx_strand_id
1 'polypeptide(L)'
;MRGYIALAAIPALAATGIVPPAYAAPSPAADLRMEYGHPQIATDNSGVTWHWVLTNKGTAGAETVVATHRVSADQKIVGVSQPCAAGQAGDIVCRFDSIKPGESRSGWIRTTVAAAGGTLRVNAQVTWHQMPGILPGIGAPSPVDAGVAAPGGPMTGTDAR
;
A
#
# COMPACT_ATOMS: atom_id res chain seq x y z
N MET A 1 74.15 -32.08 -26.95
CA MET A 1 73.11 -31.04 -26.86
C MET A 1 72.19 -31.42 -25.72
N ARG A 2 72.04 -30.55 -24.72
CA ARG A 2 71.15 -30.72 -23.56
C ARG A 2 69.75 -30.20 -23.91
N GLY A 3 68.70 -30.88 -23.46
CA GLY A 3 67.34 -30.38 -23.51
C GLY A 3 66.50 -30.99 -22.40
N TYR A 4 66.36 -30.26 -21.28
CA TYR A 4 65.51 -30.60 -20.15
C TYR A 4 64.10 -30.06 -20.39
N ILE A 5 63.07 -30.88 -20.17
CA ILE A 5 61.67 -30.45 -20.16
C ILE A 5 61.33 -30.01 -18.74
N ALA A 6 61.07 -28.72 -18.55
CA ALA A 6 60.60 -28.14 -17.30
C ALA A 6 59.08 -28.29 -17.19
N LEU A 7 58.61 -28.98 -16.14
CA LEU A 7 57.20 -28.97 -15.73
C LEU A 7 56.85 -27.59 -15.16
N ALA A 8 55.90 -26.89 -15.79
CA ALA A 8 55.33 -25.67 -15.26
C ALA A 8 54.18 -26.01 -14.30
N ALA A 9 54.33 -25.63 -13.03
CA ALA A 9 53.27 -25.68 -12.03
C ALA A 9 52.28 -24.52 -12.26
N ILE A 10 50.99 -24.84 -12.37
CA ILE A 10 49.89 -23.86 -12.49
C ILE A 10 49.46 -23.47 -11.07
N PRO A 11 49.50 -22.17 -10.68
CA PRO A 11 48.97 -21.76 -9.40
C PRO A 11 47.43 -21.80 -9.43
N ALA A 12 46.83 -22.42 -8.42
CA ALA A 12 45.39 -22.38 -8.20
C ALA A 12 44.96 -20.95 -7.83
N LEU A 13 44.22 -20.30 -8.73
CA LEU A 13 43.60 -19.01 -8.48
C LEU A 13 42.43 -19.19 -7.51
N ALA A 14 42.55 -18.61 -6.32
CA ALA A 14 41.45 -18.46 -5.38
C ALA A 14 40.36 -17.58 -6.01
N ALA A 15 39.18 -18.16 -6.26
CA ALA A 15 38.03 -17.43 -6.77
C ALA A 15 37.46 -16.51 -5.67
N THR A 16 37.83 -15.23 -5.68
CA THR A 16 37.11 -14.18 -4.97
C THR A 16 35.77 -13.97 -5.68
N GLY A 17 34.69 -14.55 -5.15
CA GLY A 17 33.35 -14.33 -5.66
C GLY A 17 32.92 -12.88 -5.47
N ILE A 18 32.75 -12.14 -6.56
CA ILE A 18 32.08 -10.84 -6.56
C ILE A 18 30.59 -11.14 -6.39
N VAL A 19 30.06 -10.96 -5.19
CA VAL A 19 28.61 -10.98 -4.95
C VAL A 19 28.05 -9.74 -5.65
N PRO A 20 27.17 -9.87 -6.66
CA PRO A 20 26.51 -8.70 -7.24
C PRO A 20 25.78 -7.95 -6.12
N PRO A 21 25.73 -6.60 -6.15
CA PRO A 21 24.98 -5.85 -5.15
C PRO A 21 23.54 -6.37 -5.19
N ALA A 22 23.08 -6.92 -4.07
CA ALA A 22 21.68 -7.30 -3.94
C ALA A 22 20.86 -6.03 -4.15
N TYR A 23 20.21 -5.91 -5.30
CA TYR A 23 19.20 -4.89 -5.51
C TYR A 23 18.12 -5.12 -4.47
N ALA A 24 18.08 -4.27 -3.45
CA ALA A 24 16.98 -4.25 -2.50
C ALA A 24 15.71 -4.05 -3.32
N ALA A 25 14.80 -5.02 -3.26
CA ALA A 25 13.49 -4.86 -3.86
C ALA A 25 12.85 -3.59 -3.25
N PRO A 26 12.14 -2.78 -4.05
CA PRO A 26 11.42 -1.64 -3.51
C PRO A 26 10.47 -2.12 -2.41
N SER A 27 10.51 -1.44 -1.26
CA SER A 27 9.62 -1.76 -0.15
C SER A 27 8.17 -1.69 -0.61
N PRO A 28 7.30 -2.62 -0.15
CA PRO A 28 5.90 -2.61 -0.54
C PRO A 28 5.27 -1.29 -0.10
N ALA A 29 4.52 -0.67 -1.00
CA ALA A 29 3.93 0.63 -0.79
C ALA A 29 2.49 0.70 -1.27
N ALA A 30 1.63 1.44 -0.56
CA ALA A 30 0.29 1.75 -1.03
C ALA A 30 0.33 2.90 -2.03
N ASP A 31 -0.49 2.83 -3.10
CA ASP A 31 -0.61 3.87 -4.12
C ASP A 31 -2.09 4.09 -4.42
N LEU A 32 -2.72 5.03 -3.70
CA LEU A 32 -4.13 5.35 -3.87
C LEU A 32 -4.33 6.36 -4.98
N ARG A 33 -5.13 5.99 -5.98
CA ARG A 33 -5.47 6.84 -7.13
C ARG A 33 -6.96 7.10 -7.20
N MET A 34 -7.31 8.38 -7.23
CA MET A 34 -8.68 8.83 -7.44
C MET A 34 -8.88 9.20 -8.91
N GLU A 35 -9.90 8.61 -9.51
CA GLU A 35 -10.32 8.89 -10.88
C GLU A 35 -11.79 9.30 -10.89
N TYR A 36 -12.14 10.19 -11.82
CA TYR A 36 -13.52 10.64 -12.03
C TYR A 36 -13.98 10.27 -13.43
N GLY A 37 -15.21 9.80 -13.53
CA GLY A 37 -15.91 9.66 -14.79
C GLY A 37 -16.32 11.02 -15.36
N HIS A 38 -16.74 11.01 -16.63
CA HIS A 38 -17.34 12.20 -17.23
C HIS A 38 -18.56 12.69 -16.43
N PRO A 39 -18.71 14.01 -16.23
CA PRO A 39 -19.86 14.55 -15.54
C PRO A 39 -21.14 14.22 -16.31
N GLN A 40 -22.13 13.70 -15.59
CA GLN A 40 -23.45 13.44 -16.14
C GLN A 40 -24.36 14.63 -15.81
N ILE A 41 -24.68 15.43 -16.81
CA ILE A 41 -25.56 16.58 -16.67
C ILE A 41 -27.00 16.11 -16.88
N ALA A 42 -27.91 16.44 -15.96
CA ALA A 42 -29.33 16.14 -16.12
C ALA A 42 -29.91 16.85 -17.35
N THR A 43 -30.86 16.22 -18.04
CA THR A 43 -31.43 16.75 -19.30
C THR A 43 -32.10 18.11 -19.13
N ASP A 44 -32.67 18.37 -17.96
CA ASP A 44 -33.27 19.66 -17.57
C ASP A 44 -32.24 20.67 -17.06
N ASN A 45 -30.94 20.33 -17.13
CA ASN A 45 -29.81 21.11 -16.64
C ASN A 45 -29.89 21.43 -15.14
N SER A 46 -30.70 20.71 -14.37
CA SER A 46 -30.95 20.96 -12.95
C SER A 46 -29.79 20.55 -12.05
N GLY A 47 -28.90 19.67 -12.53
CA GLY A 47 -27.78 19.18 -11.75
C GLY A 47 -26.80 18.33 -12.51
N VAL A 48 -25.74 17.95 -11.79
CA VAL A 48 -24.61 17.18 -12.31
C VAL A 48 -24.33 16.01 -11.36
N THR A 49 -24.11 14.84 -11.92
CA THR A 49 -23.66 13.67 -11.17
C THR A 49 -22.22 13.34 -11.55
N TRP A 50 -21.35 13.29 -10.55
CA TRP A 50 -19.97 12.88 -10.67
C TRP A 50 -19.82 11.47 -10.14
N HIS A 51 -19.28 10.57 -10.96
CA HIS A 51 -18.88 9.23 -10.52
C HIS A 51 -17.38 9.20 -10.28
N TRP A 52 -16.95 8.49 -9.25
CA TRP A 52 -15.54 8.38 -8.90
C TRP A 52 -15.16 6.94 -8.56
N VAL A 53 -13.88 6.63 -8.73
CA VAL A 53 -13.27 5.37 -8.36
C VAL A 53 -11.94 5.66 -7.66
N LEU A 54 -11.78 5.13 -6.45
CA LEU A 54 -10.55 5.13 -5.69
C LEU A 54 -9.93 3.73 -5.72
N THR A 55 -8.74 3.60 -6.31
CA THR A 55 -8.04 2.31 -6.45
C THR A 55 -6.72 2.33 -5.72
N ASN A 56 -6.39 1.26 -4.99
CA ASN A 56 -5.03 1.02 -4.54
C ASN A 56 -4.25 0.26 -5.62
N LYS A 57 -3.40 0.95 -6.37
CA LYS A 57 -2.49 0.37 -7.39
C LYS A 57 -1.16 -0.08 -6.79
N GLY A 58 -0.95 0.13 -5.49
CA GLY A 58 0.25 -0.24 -4.78
C GLY A 58 0.31 -1.73 -4.46
N THR A 59 1.46 -2.14 -3.93
CA THR A 59 1.73 -3.51 -3.48
C THR A 59 1.46 -3.71 -1.98
N ALA A 60 1.25 -2.64 -1.21
CA ALA A 60 0.82 -2.69 0.19
C ALA A 60 -0.63 -2.21 0.35
N GLY A 61 -1.30 -2.68 1.41
CA GLY A 61 -2.61 -2.17 1.80
C GLY A 61 -2.56 -0.77 2.38
N ALA A 62 -3.64 -0.02 2.23
CA ALA A 62 -3.85 1.27 2.88
C ALA A 62 -4.91 1.13 3.98
N GLU A 63 -4.72 1.78 5.11
CA GLU A 63 -5.66 1.83 6.23
C GLU A 63 -5.98 3.27 6.63
N THR A 64 -7.08 3.45 7.37
CA THR A 64 -7.57 4.77 7.80
C THR A 64 -7.66 5.74 6.62
N VAL A 65 -8.27 5.28 5.52
CA VAL A 65 -8.33 6.02 4.27
C VAL A 65 -9.43 7.06 4.35
N VAL A 66 -9.07 8.32 4.09
CA VAL A 66 -10.00 9.45 4.03
C VAL A 66 -9.87 10.12 2.68
N ALA A 67 -10.96 10.15 1.91
CA ALA A 67 -11.06 10.91 0.69
C ALA A 67 -11.97 12.13 0.91
N THR A 68 -11.41 13.32 0.76
CA THR A 68 -12.12 14.59 0.87
C THR A 68 -12.32 15.16 -0.52
N HIS A 69 -13.55 15.14 -1.02
CA HIS A 69 -13.93 15.68 -2.32
C HIS A 69 -14.39 17.13 -2.17
N ARG A 70 -14.03 17.96 -3.15
CA ARG A 70 -14.48 19.34 -3.28
C ARG A 70 -14.98 19.59 -4.70
N VAL A 71 -16.10 20.31 -4.80
CA VAL A 71 -16.68 20.76 -6.06
C VAL A 71 -16.41 22.25 -6.27
N SER A 72 -16.48 22.73 -7.51
CA SER A 72 -16.36 24.17 -7.77
C SER A 72 -17.45 24.97 -7.04
N ALA A 73 -17.15 26.23 -6.70
CA ALA A 73 -18.05 27.09 -5.92
C ALA A 73 -19.42 27.34 -6.58
N ASP A 74 -19.50 27.17 -7.90
CA ASP A 74 -20.74 27.29 -8.68
C ASP A 74 -21.65 26.06 -8.55
N GLN A 75 -21.24 25.04 -7.78
CA GLN A 75 -21.99 23.82 -7.54
C GLN A 75 -22.40 23.71 -6.06
N LYS A 76 -23.63 23.25 -5.82
CA LYS A 76 -24.11 22.92 -4.47
C LYS A 76 -24.34 21.42 -4.37
N ILE A 77 -23.81 20.80 -3.32
CA ILE A 77 -23.98 19.36 -3.10
C ILE A 77 -25.41 19.08 -2.62
N VAL A 78 -26.08 18.14 -3.27
CA VAL A 78 -27.45 17.73 -2.93
C VAL A 78 -27.57 16.24 -2.59
N GLY A 79 -26.53 15.45 -2.86
CA GLY A 79 -26.50 14.05 -2.46
C GLY A 79 -25.15 13.41 -2.67
N VAL A 80 -24.88 12.36 -1.90
CA VAL A 80 -23.65 11.56 -1.97
C VAL A 80 -23.96 10.10 -1.71
N SER A 81 -23.19 9.19 -2.31
CA SER A 81 -23.26 7.76 -2.00
C SER A 81 -22.59 7.43 -0.67
N GLN A 82 -23.06 6.40 0.04
CA GLN A 82 -22.30 5.81 1.14
C GLN A 82 -20.96 5.21 0.64
N PRO A 83 -19.88 5.22 1.46
CA PRO A 83 -19.80 5.67 2.85
C PRO A 83 -19.46 7.17 3.00
N CYS A 84 -19.74 7.99 1.97
CA CYS A 84 -19.46 9.41 2.02
C CYS A 84 -20.55 10.18 2.77
N ALA A 85 -20.15 11.26 3.42
CA ALA A 85 -21.04 12.20 4.10
C ALA A 85 -20.63 13.65 3.77
N ALA A 86 -21.58 14.58 3.93
CA ALA A 86 -21.27 16.00 3.86
C ALA A 86 -20.30 16.38 4.99
N GLY A 87 -19.22 17.05 4.62
CA GLY A 87 -18.22 17.61 5.52
C GLY A 87 -18.51 19.05 5.90
N GLN A 88 -17.54 19.68 6.56
CA GLN A 88 -17.58 21.11 6.85
C GLN A 88 -17.29 21.92 5.58
N ALA A 89 -17.75 23.17 5.54
CA ALA A 89 -17.46 24.12 4.46
C ALA A 89 -17.85 23.65 3.04
N GLY A 90 -18.79 22.71 2.91
CA GLY A 90 -19.24 22.21 1.59
C GLY A 90 -18.32 21.16 0.97
N ASP A 91 -17.44 20.52 1.76
CA ASP A 91 -16.68 19.36 1.32
C ASP A 91 -17.51 18.06 1.47
N ILE A 92 -17.03 16.97 0.87
CA ILE A 92 -17.60 15.63 1.03
C ILE A 92 -16.50 14.71 1.54
N VAL A 93 -16.77 13.97 2.60
CA VAL A 93 -15.77 13.11 3.25
C VAL A 93 -16.21 11.66 3.18
N CYS A 94 -15.42 10.83 2.50
CA CYS A 94 -15.56 9.38 2.44
C CYS A 94 -14.50 8.73 3.32
N ARG A 95 -14.91 7.83 4.22
CA ARG A 95 -14.00 7.11 5.11
C ARG A 95 -14.06 5.61 4.84
N PHE A 96 -12.89 5.00 4.82
CA PHE A 96 -12.73 3.55 4.66
C PHE A 96 -11.70 3.04 5.65
N ASP A 97 -12.02 1.93 6.31
CA ASP A 97 -11.08 1.32 7.26
C ASP A 97 -9.83 0.81 6.55
N SER A 98 -10.01 0.18 5.39
CA SER A 98 -8.90 -0.31 4.57
C SER A 98 -9.23 -0.46 3.08
N ILE A 99 -8.19 -0.40 2.27
CA ILE A 99 -8.20 -0.72 0.83
C ILE A 99 -6.97 -1.58 0.52
N LYS A 100 -7.20 -2.85 0.20
CA LYS A 100 -6.14 -3.83 -0.12
C LYS A 100 -5.46 -3.52 -1.47
N PRO A 101 -4.27 -4.09 -1.73
CA PRO A 101 -3.64 -4.02 -3.06
C PRO A 101 -4.60 -4.47 -4.16
N GLY A 102 -4.72 -3.68 -5.23
CA GLY A 102 -5.62 -3.94 -6.36
C GLY A 102 -7.11 -3.68 -6.08
N GLU A 103 -7.49 -3.42 -4.84
CA GLU A 103 -8.88 -3.17 -4.46
C GLU A 103 -9.33 -1.77 -4.88
N SER A 104 -10.62 -1.66 -5.22
CA SER A 104 -11.25 -0.41 -5.62
C SER A 104 -12.49 -0.11 -4.76
N ARG A 105 -12.76 1.18 -4.60
CA ARG A 105 -13.99 1.74 -4.04
C ARG A 105 -14.57 2.72 -5.05
N SER A 106 -15.88 2.81 -5.12
CA SER A 106 -16.55 3.71 -6.06
C SER A 106 -17.76 4.35 -5.42
N GLY A 107 -18.18 5.47 -5.98
CA GLY A 107 -19.38 6.16 -5.56
C GLY A 107 -19.75 7.31 -6.46
N TRP A 108 -20.68 8.12 -5.99
CA TRP A 108 -21.21 9.26 -6.72
C TRP A 108 -21.44 10.48 -5.82
N ILE A 109 -21.36 11.66 -6.45
CA ILE A 109 -21.67 12.96 -5.86
C ILE A 109 -22.65 13.65 -6.79
N ARG A 110 -23.79 14.09 -6.26
CA ARG A 110 -24.79 14.85 -7.01
C ARG A 110 -24.76 16.31 -6.56
N THR A 111 -24.68 17.20 -7.54
CA THR A 111 -24.72 18.66 -7.34
C THR A 111 -25.85 19.29 -8.12
N THR A 112 -26.27 20.48 -7.71
CA THR A 112 -27.03 21.42 -8.53
C THR A 112 -26.08 22.53 -9.00
N VAL A 113 -26.37 23.12 -10.16
CA VAL A 113 -25.56 24.20 -10.72
C VAL A 113 -26.20 25.53 -10.35
N ALA A 114 -25.43 26.41 -9.70
CA ALA A 114 -25.91 27.72 -9.27
C ALA A 114 -26.03 28.73 -10.42
N ALA A 115 -25.25 28.56 -11.50
CA ALA A 115 -25.26 29.43 -12.67
C ALA A 115 -24.96 28.66 -13.97
N ALA A 116 -25.79 28.84 -14.99
CA ALA A 116 -25.56 28.27 -16.32
C ALA A 116 -24.27 28.83 -16.94
N GLY A 117 -23.46 27.97 -17.57
CA GLY A 117 -22.17 28.34 -18.17
C GLY A 117 -20.99 28.41 -17.19
N GLY A 118 -21.20 28.08 -15.91
CA GLY A 118 -20.13 27.95 -14.92
C GLY A 118 -19.18 26.79 -15.20
N THR A 119 -17.98 26.83 -14.60
CA THR A 119 -16.99 25.77 -14.78
C THR A 119 -17.25 24.62 -13.80
N LEU A 120 -17.61 23.46 -14.35
CA LEU A 120 -17.85 22.24 -13.59
C LEU A 120 -16.52 21.54 -13.27
N ARG A 121 -16.15 21.50 -11.99
CA ARG A 121 -14.96 20.77 -11.51
C ARG A 121 -15.26 20.00 -10.25
N VAL A 122 -14.55 18.90 -10.10
CA VAL A 122 -14.48 18.12 -8.86
C VAL A 122 -13.05 17.62 -8.70
N ASN A 123 -12.55 17.61 -7.47
CA ASN A 123 -11.26 17.04 -7.11
C ASN A 123 -11.36 16.36 -5.76
N ALA A 124 -10.42 15.47 -5.46
CA ALA A 124 -10.29 14.91 -4.12
C ALA A 124 -8.86 15.02 -3.61
N GLN A 125 -8.74 15.19 -2.30
CA GLN A 125 -7.53 14.89 -1.56
C GLN A 125 -7.72 13.56 -0.84
N VAL A 126 -6.76 12.66 -0.98
CA VAL A 126 -6.79 11.35 -0.32
C VAL A 126 -5.64 11.28 0.68
N THR A 127 -5.94 10.85 1.91
CA THR A 127 -4.95 10.61 2.97
C THR A 127 -5.12 9.19 3.50
N TRP A 128 -4.02 8.54 3.82
CA TRP A 128 -4.02 7.17 4.32
C TRP A 128 -2.78 6.87 5.16
N HIS A 129 -2.87 5.79 5.92
CA HIS A 129 -1.73 5.13 6.55
C HIS A 129 -1.40 3.87 5.75
N GLN A 130 -0.11 3.58 5.60
CA GLN A 130 0.31 2.34 4.96
C GLN A 130 0.24 1.20 5.99
N MET A 131 -0.38 0.09 5.61
CA MET A 131 -0.33 -1.12 6.42
C MET A 131 1.11 -1.63 6.48
N PRO A 132 1.61 -2.05 7.65
CA PRO A 132 2.92 -2.70 7.76
C PRO A 132 2.98 -3.91 6.82
N GLY A 133 3.88 -3.88 5.85
CA GLY A 133 4.13 -5.04 5.01
C GLY A 133 4.73 -6.15 5.87
N ILE A 134 4.10 -7.32 5.92
CA ILE A 134 4.79 -8.53 6.36
C ILE A 134 5.84 -8.81 5.28
N LEU A 135 7.11 -8.51 5.56
CA LEU A 135 8.21 -8.92 4.71
C LEU A 135 8.23 -10.46 4.67
N PRO A 136 8.06 -11.11 3.51
CA PRO A 136 8.40 -12.52 3.40
C PRO A 136 9.93 -12.61 3.41
N GLY A 137 10.56 -12.85 4.56
CA GLY A 137 12.01 -13.12 4.59
C GLY A 137 12.81 -12.81 5.85
N ILE A 138 12.24 -12.27 6.93
CA ILE A 138 12.93 -12.34 8.23
C ILE A 138 12.67 -13.75 8.78
N GLY A 139 13.66 -14.62 8.56
CA GLY A 139 13.61 -16.03 8.91
C GLY A 139 13.06 -16.24 10.31
N ALA A 140 12.09 -17.15 10.41
CA ALA A 140 11.89 -17.86 11.66
C ALA A 140 13.27 -18.36 12.11
N PRO A 141 13.71 -18.13 13.36
CA PRO A 141 14.88 -18.84 13.85
C PRO A 141 14.58 -20.34 13.73
N SER A 142 15.33 -21.02 12.86
CA SER A 142 15.30 -22.48 12.74
C SER A 142 15.48 -23.08 14.14
N PRO A 143 14.64 -24.03 14.57
CA PRO A 143 14.88 -24.78 15.79
C PRO A 143 15.99 -25.81 15.51
N VAL A 144 17.24 -25.37 15.55
CA VAL A 144 18.41 -26.25 15.67
C VAL A 144 19.30 -25.72 16.77
N ASP A 145 19.06 -26.20 17.98
CA ASP A 145 20.13 -26.64 18.89
C ASP A 145 19.51 -27.46 20.02
N ALA A 146 19.23 -28.72 19.68
CA ALA A 146 19.31 -29.77 20.67
C ALA A 146 20.80 -30.10 20.87
N GLY A 147 21.35 -29.70 22.03
CA GLY A 147 22.47 -30.42 22.63
C GLY A 147 23.70 -29.61 23.01
N VAL A 148 23.70 -29.03 24.21
CA VAL A 148 24.87 -29.10 25.10
C VAL A 148 24.39 -29.49 26.49
N ALA A 149 24.82 -30.68 26.92
CA ALA A 149 24.63 -31.19 28.26
C ALA A 149 25.39 -30.35 29.29
N ALA A 150 24.74 -30.10 30.43
CA ALA A 150 25.42 -29.83 31.69
C ALA A 150 24.65 -30.53 32.83
N PRO A 151 25.20 -31.58 33.47
CA PRO A 151 24.65 -32.10 34.71
C PRO A 151 25.34 -31.42 35.89
N GLY A 152 24.59 -30.60 36.63
CA GLY A 152 24.98 -30.05 37.93
C GLY A 152 23.72 -29.67 38.70
N GLY A 153 23.34 -30.47 39.70
CA GLY A 153 22.10 -30.35 40.49
C GLY A 153 22.10 -29.20 41.51
N PRO A 154 21.30 -29.25 42.60
CA PRO A 154 20.27 -30.22 43.00
C PRO A 154 18.86 -29.60 43.10
N MET A 155 17.81 -30.39 42.92
CA MET A 155 16.48 -30.06 43.47
C MET A 155 16.21 -30.93 44.68
N THR A 156 16.31 -30.32 45.86
CA THR A 156 15.61 -30.75 47.08
C THR A 156 14.13 -30.48 46.89
N GLY A 157 13.29 -31.49 47.05
CA GLY A 157 11.84 -31.35 46.90
C GLY A 157 11.08 -32.65 47.11
N THR A 158 11.08 -33.11 48.35
CA THR A 158 10.11 -34.05 48.93
C THR A 158 8.67 -33.67 48.55
N ASP A 159 7.90 -34.57 47.93
CA ASP A 159 6.74 -35.19 48.61
C ASP A 159 6.09 -36.30 47.78
N ALA A 160 5.71 -37.36 48.49
CA ALA A 160 5.09 -38.57 47.97
C ALA A 160 3.58 -38.50 48.14
N ARG A 161 2.83 -39.01 47.15
CA ARG A 161 1.53 -39.65 47.36
C ARG A 161 1.26 -40.69 46.29
#